data_AF-A0A1X2H9U7-F1
#
_entry.id   AF-A0A1X2H9U7-F1
#
_cell.length_a   1.000
_cell.length_b   1.000
_cell.length_c   1.000
_cell.angle_alpha   90.00
_cell.angle_beta   90.00
_cell.angle_gamma   90.00
#
_symmetry.space_group_name_H-M   'P 1'
#
loop_
_entity.id
_entity.type
_entity.pdbx_description
1 polymer ?
#
loop_
_entity_poly.entity_id
_entity_poly.type
_entity_poly.pdbx_seq_one_letter_code
_entity_poly.pdbx_strand_id
1 'polypeptide(L)'
;MLPVIDYIVKRYFSYFGTDDSTSSSPTASSSSSSSSSTSSFSHSSTLLEESLSDSQTACETVTKPNVDWTVQAWLGSMSRTALCQIIWRMHQSTLPVTTSTSTSASTADKTIFDSLSADEDDRRELKTIQAEAGRIAHQLDAYRPSEQFVLAKSVVQELQQLVRMCPHMTQSPIAAIRALLSIVQECFTAPPEVRQHIFYQSKLGRWVVLELAAVLKSNDPPTDRDTDMAWIDQLEDVCARLARYDTTWEYRQEYANVVEIAERYYKVNDE
;
A
#
# COMPACT_ATOMS: atom_id res chain seq x y z
N MET A 1 26.20 -12.31 -7.41
CA MET A 1 24.98 -11.69 -6.85
C MET A 1 24.93 -10.16 -6.93
N LEU A 2 26.05 -9.43 -6.92
CA LEU A 2 26.11 -8.00 -7.30
C LEU A 2 25.35 -7.62 -8.60
N PRO A 3 25.28 -8.44 -9.67
CA PRO A 3 24.52 -8.06 -10.88
C PRO A 3 23.00 -8.00 -10.69
N VAL A 4 22.42 -8.66 -9.67
CA VAL A 4 20.95 -8.64 -9.45
C VAL A 4 20.53 -7.35 -8.75
N ILE A 5 21.34 -6.88 -7.80
CA ILE A 5 21.13 -5.58 -7.15
C ILE A 5 21.37 -4.45 -8.15
N ASP A 6 22.41 -4.54 -8.98
CA ASP A 6 22.66 -3.57 -10.05
C ASP A 6 21.53 -3.60 -11.11
N TYR A 7 20.92 -4.76 -11.35
CA TYR A 7 19.76 -4.91 -12.24
C TYR A 7 18.48 -4.31 -11.66
N ILE A 8 18.19 -4.50 -10.36
CA ILE A 8 17.03 -3.88 -9.69
C ILE A 8 17.23 -2.36 -9.63
N VAL A 9 18.42 -1.89 -9.28
CA VAL A 9 18.74 -0.46 -9.24
C VAL A 9 18.70 0.16 -10.65
N LYS A 10 19.29 -0.46 -11.68
CA LYS A 10 19.21 0.02 -13.07
C LYS A 10 17.80 -0.01 -13.65
N ARG A 11 17.00 -1.04 -13.32
CA ARG A 11 15.61 -1.14 -13.79
C ARG A 11 14.70 -0.12 -13.13
N TYR A 12 14.97 0.24 -11.88
CA TYR A 12 14.29 1.36 -11.20
C TYR A 12 14.76 2.72 -11.74
N PHE A 13 16.05 2.93 -12.00
CA PHE A 13 16.55 4.21 -12.54
C PHE A 13 16.24 4.45 -14.03
N SER A 14 16.12 3.40 -14.85
CA SER A 14 15.79 3.51 -16.28
C SER A 14 14.35 3.98 -16.54
N TYR A 15 13.47 3.98 -15.52
CA TYR A 15 12.11 4.48 -15.63
C TYR A 15 11.99 5.99 -15.30
N PHE A 16 13.08 6.63 -14.86
CA PHE A 16 13.09 8.04 -14.40
C PHE A 16 13.96 8.97 -15.26
N GLY A 17 14.43 8.53 -16.43
CA GLY A 17 15.32 9.32 -17.27
C GLY A 17 14.85 9.45 -18.71
N THR A 18 13.94 10.40 -18.95
CA THR A 18 13.90 11.33 -20.11
C THR A 18 12.59 12.12 -20.02
N ASP A 19 12.68 13.39 -19.63
CA ASP A 19 12.04 14.52 -20.31
C ASP A 19 12.32 15.79 -19.50
N ASP A 20 13.52 16.33 -19.69
CA ASP A 20 13.81 17.73 -19.39
C ASP A 20 14.29 18.37 -20.69
N SER A 21 13.48 19.27 -21.25
CA SER A 21 13.90 20.42 -22.09
C SER A 21 12.67 21.08 -22.73
N THR A 22 12.01 21.99 -22.03
CA THR A 22 11.59 23.26 -22.66
C THR A 22 11.36 24.34 -21.62
N SER A 23 12.40 25.14 -21.40
CA SER A 23 12.33 26.42 -20.74
C SER A 23 11.67 27.46 -21.66
N SER A 24 10.70 28.19 -21.15
CA SER A 24 10.50 29.61 -21.49
C SER A 24 9.56 30.28 -20.49
N SER A 25 10.00 31.44 -20.02
CA SER A 25 9.22 32.46 -19.30
C SER A 25 9.60 33.81 -19.93
N PRO A 26 9.00 34.93 -19.53
CA PRO A 26 7.59 35.31 -19.66
C PRO A 26 7.47 36.60 -20.49
N THR A 27 6.30 36.88 -21.07
CA THR A 27 6.01 38.23 -21.60
C THR A 27 4.63 38.69 -21.17
N ALA A 28 4.64 39.79 -20.42
CA ALA A 28 3.47 40.58 -20.07
C ALA A 28 2.87 41.25 -21.32
N SER A 29 1.55 41.31 -21.38
CA SER A 29 0.84 42.42 -22.00
C SER A 29 -0.62 42.46 -21.52
N SER A 30 -0.92 43.59 -20.90
CA SER A 30 -2.22 44.11 -20.51
C SER A 30 -3.05 44.61 -21.68
N SER A 31 -4.38 44.50 -21.57
CA SER A 31 -5.51 45.26 -22.20
C SER A 31 -6.61 44.29 -22.65
N SER A 32 -7.92 44.58 -22.69
CA SER A 32 -8.88 45.41 -21.95
C SER A 32 -10.21 45.27 -22.73
N SER A 33 -11.37 45.31 -22.05
CA SER A 33 -12.75 45.54 -22.59
C SER A 33 -13.27 44.49 -23.60
N SER A 34 -14.54 44.12 -23.75
CA SER A 34 -15.89 44.37 -23.20
C SER A 34 -16.77 43.36 -23.99
N SER A 35 -17.92 42.81 -23.57
CA SER A 35 -19.20 43.47 -23.35
C SER A 35 -20.31 42.41 -23.18
N SER A 36 -21.22 42.67 -22.23
CA SER A 36 -22.69 42.47 -22.28
C SER A 36 -23.32 41.12 -22.70
N SER A 37 -24.15 40.56 -21.81
CA SER A 37 -25.58 40.21 -22.00
C SER A 37 -26.11 39.58 -20.70
N THR A 38 -26.72 40.33 -19.78
CA THR A 38 -28.18 40.49 -19.57
C THR A 38 -29.02 39.21 -19.56
N SER A 39 -29.46 38.80 -18.38
CA SER A 39 -30.89 38.56 -18.10
C SER A 39 -31.14 38.40 -16.60
N SER A 40 -31.79 39.41 -16.04
CA SER A 40 -32.36 39.46 -14.69
C SER A 40 -33.54 38.51 -14.53
N PHE A 41 -33.77 37.98 -13.32
CA PHE A 41 -35.10 37.96 -12.71
C PHE A 41 -34.98 37.96 -11.17
N SER A 42 -35.63 38.96 -10.58
CA SER A 42 -35.76 39.29 -9.16
C SER A 42 -36.47 38.17 -8.38
N HIS A 43 -36.36 38.04 -7.05
CA HIS A 43 -37.06 38.90 -6.09
C HIS A 43 -36.56 38.73 -4.64
N SER A 44 -36.49 39.89 -3.97
CA SER A 44 -36.83 40.16 -2.56
C SER A 44 -35.83 39.90 -1.42
N SER A 45 -35.20 41.02 -1.08
CA SER A 45 -34.71 41.53 0.21
C SER A 45 -35.26 40.91 1.50
N THR A 46 -34.37 40.78 2.48
CA THR A 46 -34.50 41.46 3.78
C THR A 46 -33.14 41.97 4.24
N LEU A 47 -33.17 43.21 4.71
CA LEU A 47 -32.06 44.11 5.02
C LEU A 47 -32.00 44.23 6.54
N LEU A 48 -30.88 43.85 7.16
CA LEU A 48 -30.45 44.37 8.46
C LEU A 48 -28.97 44.73 8.38
N GLU A 49 -28.76 45.99 8.66
CA GLU A 49 -27.55 46.78 8.68
C GLU A 49 -27.01 46.77 10.12
N GLU A 50 -25.76 46.37 10.36
CA GLU A 50 -24.98 46.88 11.50
C GLU A 50 -23.47 46.61 11.36
N SER A 51 -22.75 47.71 11.09
CA SER A 51 -21.45 48.17 11.63
C SER A 51 -20.30 47.20 11.98
N LEU A 52 -19.16 47.49 11.34
CA LEU A 52 -17.80 47.66 11.89
C LEU A 52 -17.20 46.55 12.76
N SER A 53 -16.15 45.91 12.24
CA SER A 53 -14.84 45.87 12.90
C SER A 53 -13.75 45.40 11.93
N ASP A 54 -12.80 46.29 11.68
CA ASP A 54 -11.46 45.95 11.19
C ASP A 54 -10.83 44.92 12.13
N SER A 55 -10.41 43.79 11.58
CA SER A 55 -9.41 42.93 12.22
C SER A 55 -8.56 42.30 11.14
N GLN A 56 -7.38 42.91 10.96
CA GLN A 56 -6.20 42.26 10.41
C GLN A 56 -5.97 40.94 11.16
N THR A 57 -6.14 39.83 10.45
CA THR A 57 -5.44 38.60 10.77
C THR A 57 -4.55 38.25 9.59
N ALA A 58 -3.27 38.10 9.92
CA ALA A 58 -2.21 37.77 8.99
C ALA A 58 -2.60 36.57 8.14
N CYS A 59 -2.52 36.75 6.82
CA CYS A 59 -2.54 35.67 5.86
C CYS A 59 -1.23 34.88 6.06
N GLU A 60 -1.28 33.84 6.89
CA GLU A 60 -0.28 32.78 6.85
C GLU A 60 -0.37 32.13 5.48
N THR A 61 0.57 32.49 4.61
CA THR A 61 0.95 31.69 3.45
C THR A 61 1.33 30.30 3.96
N VAL A 62 0.35 29.40 3.98
CA VAL A 62 0.57 27.95 4.09
C VAL A 62 1.33 27.55 2.83
N THR A 63 2.66 27.58 2.93
CA THR A 63 3.56 26.92 2.00
C THR A 63 3.15 25.46 1.94
N LYS A 64 2.52 25.07 0.83
CA LYS A 64 2.30 23.66 0.48
C LYS A 64 3.65 22.94 0.67
N PRO A 65 3.78 21.96 1.57
CA PRO A 65 4.99 21.17 1.62
C PRO A 65 5.03 20.39 0.30
N ASN A 66 5.93 20.78 -0.58
CA ASN A 66 6.28 20.00 -1.75
C ASN A 66 7.00 18.76 -1.23
N VAL A 67 6.22 17.74 -0.86
CA VAL A 67 6.76 16.45 -0.41
C VAL A 67 7.05 15.65 -1.66
N ASP A 68 8.15 16.00 -2.32
CA ASP A 68 8.89 15.04 -3.10
C ASP A 68 9.34 13.97 -2.11
N TRP A 69 8.63 12.85 -2.09
CA TRP A 69 8.91 11.68 -1.26
C TRP A 69 10.20 11.01 -1.78
N THR A 70 11.32 11.71 -1.67
CA THR A 70 12.62 11.12 -2.02
C THR A 70 12.91 10.02 -1.02
N VAL A 71 13.41 8.88 -1.50
CA VAL A 71 13.90 7.78 -0.65
C VAL A 71 14.90 8.30 0.38
N GLN A 72 15.63 9.37 0.06
CA GLN A 72 16.52 10.08 0.97
C GLN A 72 15.79 10.80 2.11
N ALA A 73 14.65 11.47 1.86
CA ALA A 73 13.82 12.06 2.91
C ALA A 73 13.20 10.98 3.80
N TRP A 74 12.78 9.86 3.21
CA TRP A 74 12.27 8.71 3.95
C TRP A 74 13.35 8.10 4.85
N LEU A 75 14.52 7.74 4.29
CA LEU A 75 15.66 7.23 5.05
C LEU A 75 16.14 8.23 6.11
N GLY A 76 16.09 9.52 5.81
CA GLY A 76 16.44 10.59 6.75
C GLY A 76 15.43 10.77 7.89
N SER A 77 14.17 10.37 7.68
CA SER A 77 13.13 10.41 8.71
C SER A 77 13.17 9.22 9.67
N MET A 78 13.92 8.16 9.33
CA MET A 78 14.03 6.98 10.17
C MET A 78 14.99 7.21 11.35
N SER A 79 14.69 6.59 12.49
CA SER A 79 15.63 6.56 13.61
C SER A 79 16.91 5.81 13.19
N ARG A 80 18.06 6.22 13.74
CA ARG A 80 19.34 5.55 13.48
C ARG A 80 19.28 4.05 13.79
N THR A 81 18.50 3.66 14.79
CA THR A 81 18.27 2.26 15.15
C THR A 81 17.57 1.50 14.04
N ALA A 82 16.54 2.08 13.41
CA ALA A 82 15.82 1.45 12.31
C ALA A 82 16.70 1.31 11.06
N LEU A 83 17.53 2.31 10.75
CA LEU A 83 18.54 2.21 9.69
C LEU A 83 19.56 1.09 9.97
N CYS A 84 20.07 0.99 11.20
CA CYS A 84 20.97 -0.09 11.58
C CYS A 84 20.32 -1.47 11.43
N GLN A 85 19.03 -1.62 11.77
CA GLN A 85 18.31 -2.88 11.61
C GLN A 85 18.12 -3.27 10.13
N ILE A 86 17.84 -2.29 9.25
CA ILE A 86 17.74 -2.52 7.80
C ILE A 86 19.09 -2.96 7.25
N ILE A 87 20.17 -2.25 7.59
CA ILE A 87 21.53 -2.57 7.14
C ILE A 87 21.96 -3.94 7.69
N TRP A 88 21.66 -4.22 8.96
CA TRP A 88 21.99 -5.48 9.62
C TRP A 88 21.27 -6.66 8.97
N ARG A 89 19.96 -6.53 8.68
CA ARG A 89 19.21 -7.57 7.96
C ARG A 89 19.75 -7.79 6.55
N MET A 90 20.08 -6.73 5.82
CA MET A 90 20.74 -6.87 4.52
C MET A 90 22.09 -7.59 4.61
N HIS A 91 22.85 -7.35 5.67
CA HIS A 91 24.13 -8.01 5.90
C HIS A 91 23.95 -9.50 6.26
N GLN A 92 22.95 -9.85 7.07
CA GLN A 92 22.68 -11.24 7.44
C GLN A 92 22.34 -12.13 6.23
N SER A 93 21.67 -11.58 5.22
CA SER A 93 21.37 -12.30 3.97
C SER A 93 22.60 -12.60 3.10
N THR A 94 23.79 -12.08 3.44
CA THR A 94 25.01 -12.23 2.63
C THR A 94 26.05 -13.19 3.21
N LEU A 95 25.80 -13.78 4.39
CA LEU A 95 26.75 -14.73 4.98
C LEU A 95 26.62 -16.10 4.28
N PRO A 96 27.67 -16.59 3.59
CA PRO A 96 27.66 -17.91 3.01
C PRO A 96 27.60 -18.94 4.14
N VAL A 97 26.56 -19.77 4.11
CA VAL A 97 26.41 -20.92 5.00
C VAL A 97 27.65 -21.82 4.84
N THR A 98 28.56 -21.77 5.79
CA THR A 98 29.66 -22.73 5.90
C THR A 98 29.05 -24.06 6.30
N THR A 99 28.96 -24.96 5.33
CA THR A 99 28.55 -26.36 5.49
C THR A 99 29.46 -27.07 6.50
N SER A 100 28.95 -27.28 7.71
CA SER A 100 29.58 -28.15 8.71
C SER A 100 29.25 -29.61 8.42
N THR A 101 30.33 -30.37 8.25
CA THR A 101 30.42 -31.79 7.97
C THR A 101 29.77 -32.66 9.05
N SER A 102 28.74 -33.40 8.63
CA SER A 102 28.26 -34.73 9.07
C SER A 102 28.74 -35.32 10.40
N THR A 103 27.79 -35.50 11.33
CA THR A 103 27.75 -36.66 12.24
C THR A 103 26.41 -37.37 12.06
N SER A 104 26.47 -38.51 11.40
CA SER A 104 25.35 -39.39 11.07
C SER A 104 24.97 -40.28 12.25
N ALA A 105 23.80 -40.03 12.85
CA ALA A 105 22.94 -41.04 13.49
C ALA A 105 21.61 -40.42 13.96
N SER A 106 20.48 -40.95 13.45
CA SER A 106 19.10 -40.75 13.92
C SER A 106 18.44 -39.38 13.71
N THR A 107 18.10 -39.04 12.45
CA THR A 107 17.43 -37.79 12.04
C THR A 107 16.10 -37.99 11.29
N ALA A 108 15.39 -39.10 11.51
CA ALA A 108 14.08 -39.30 10.87
C ALA A 108 12.89 -38.72 11.68
N ASP A 109 13.08 -38.41 12.97
CA ASP A 109 11.98 -38.03 13.88
C ASP A 109 11.95 -36.54 14.25
N LYS A 110 12.88 -35.73 13.70
CA LYS A 110 13.03 -34.30 14.06
C LYS A 110 12.35 -33.33 13.09
N THR A 111 12.06 -33.76 11.86
CA THR A 111 11.48 -32.89 10.82
C THR A 111 10.01 -32.59 11.05
N ILE A 112 9.26 -33.49 11.71
CA ILE A 112 7.82 -33.31 11.95
C ILE A 112 7.55 -32.22 12.99
N PHE A 113 8.40 -32.11 14.02
CA PHE A 113 8.21 -31.14 15.10
C PHE A 113 8.51 -29.70 14.66
N ASP A 114 9.52 -29.50 13.80
CA ASP A 114 9.86 -28.17 13.28
C ASP A 114 8.76 -27.60 12.36
N SER A 115 8.13 -28.42 11.52
CA SER A 115 7.05 -27.97 10.62
C SER A 115 5.83 -27.43 11.38
N LEU A 116 5.41 -28.11 12.46
CA LEU A 116 4.25 -27.65 13.27
C LEU A 116 4.50 -26.31 13.96
N SER A 117 5.76 -25.99 14.28
CA SER A 117 6.11 -24.74 14.94
C SER A 117 6.00 -23.52 14.01
N ALA A 118 6.34 -23.70 12.72
CA ALA A 118 6.33 -22.63 11.73
C ALA A 118 4.90 -22.12 11.45
N ASP A 119 3.94 -23.04 11.37
CA ASP A 119 2.53 -22.70 11.14
C ASP A 119 1.93 -21.87 12.29
N GLU A 120 2.26 -22.20 13.54
CA GLU A 120 1.76 -21.46 14.69
C GLU A 120 2.34 -20.04 14.78
N ASP A 121 3.58 -19.85 14.34
CA ASP A 121 4.20 -18.53 14.26
C ASP A 121 3.58 -17.69 13.15
N ASP A 122 3.39 -18.25 11.95
CA ASP A 122 2.67 -17.57 10.84
C ASP A 122 1.25 -17.18 11.24
N ARG A 123 0.53 -18.04 11.97
CA ARG A 123 -0.81 -17.73 12.50
C ARG A 123 -0.80 -16.59 13.51
N ARG A 124 0.23 -16.50 14.36
CA ARG A 124 0.36 -15.42 15.35
C ARG A 124 0.70 -14.10 14.67
N GLU A 125 1.59 -14.14 13.69
CA GLU A 125 1.94 -12.97 12.87
C GLU A 125 0.73 -12.46 12.10
N LEU A 126 -0.04 -13.37 11.46
CA LEU A 126 -1.26 -13.02 10.75
C LEU A 126 -2.28 -12.32 11.65
N LYS A 127 -2.52 -12.83 12.86
CA LYS A 127 -3.40 -12.19 13.84
C LYS A 127 -2.90 -10.81 14.25
N THR A 128 -1.58 -10.64 14.35
CA THR A 128 -0.96 -9.37 14.71
C THR A 128 -1.15 -8.34 13.59
N ILE A 129 -0.92 -8.73 12.34
CA ILE A 129 -1.14 -7.89 11.17
C ILE A 129 -2.62 -7.52 11.04
N GLN A 130 -3.53 -8.48 11.22
CA GLN A 130 -4.96 -8.23 11.18
C GLN A 130 -5.40 -7.24 12.28
N ALA A 131 -4.95 -7.44 13.51
CA ALA A 131 -5.26 -6.53 14.62
C ALA A 131 -4.75 -5.11 14.35
N GLU A 132 -3.55 -4.97 13.80
CA GLU A 132 -2.97 -3.68 13.44
C GLU A 132 -3.71 -3.02 12.27
N ALA A 133 -4.07 -3.80 11.25
CA ALA A 133 -4.88 -3.31 10.13
C ALA A 133 -6.24 -2.81 10.59
N GLY A 134 -6.91 -3.57 11.47
CA GLY A 134 -8.17 -3.18 12.09
C GLY A 134 -8.02 -1.89 12.92
N ARG A 135 -6.96 -1.80 13.75
CA ARG A 135 -6.65 -0.59 14.52
C ARG A 135 -6.50 0.63 13.63
N ILE A 136 -5.73 0.54 12.53
CA ILE A 136 -5.49 1.65 11.60
C ILE A 136 -6.78 2.00 10.84
N ALA A 137 -7.47 1.02 10.26
CA ALA A 137 -8.67 1.25 9.45
C ALA A 137 -9.83 1.87 10.25
N HIS A 138 -9.95 1.49 11.52
CA HIS A 138 -11.00 1.94 12.43
C HIS A 138 -10.57 3.09 13.37
N GLN A 139 -9.37 3.66 13.18
CA GLN A 139 -8.89 4.74 14.06
C GLN A 139 -9.74 6.02 14.00
N LEU A 140 -10.50 6.19 12.92
CA LEU A 140 -11.33 7.37 12.69
C LEU A 140 -12.81 7.17 13.06
N ASP A 141 -13.22 6.01 13.56
CA ASP A 141 -14.62 5.68 13.82
C ASP A 141 -15.29 6.60 14.85
N ALA A 142 -14.51 7.15 15.79
CA ALA A 142 -15.00 8.06 16.82
C ALA A 142 -15.16 9.53 16.35
N TYR A 143 -14.68 9.88 15.16
CA TYR A 143 -14.65 11.25 14.65
C TYR A 143 -15.87 11.59 13.79
N ARG A 144 -16.13 12.88 13.60
CA ARG A 144 -17.20 13.33 12.70
C ARG A 144 -16.79 13.09 11.24
N PRO A 145 -17.73 12.82 10.31
CA PRO A 145 -17.40 12.54 8.90
C PRO A 145 -16.50 13.60 8.23
N SER A 146 -16.66 14.89 8.57
CA SER A 146 -15.81 15.96 8.06
C SER A 146 -14.35 15.84 8.52
N GLU A 147 -14.13 15.42 9.77
CA GLU A 147 -12.80 15.21 10.34
C GLU A 147 -12.19 13.91 9.80
N GLN A 148 -13.01 12.86 9.66
CA GLN A 148 -12.60 11.60 9.05
C GLN A 148 -12.01 11.83 7.66
N PHE A 149 -12.66 12.65 6.83
CA PHE A 149 -12.18 12.96 5.49
C PHE A 149 -10.81 13.64 5.49
N VAL A 150 -10.57 14.57 6.42
CA VAL A 150 -9.29 15.29 6.53
C VAL A 150 -8.17 14.36 6.98
N LEU A 151 -8.46 13.45 7.93
CA LEU A 151 -7.47 12.55 8.53
C LEU A 151 -7.27 11.24 7.75
N ALA A 152 -8.18 10.89 6.83
CA ALA A 152 -8.14 9.63 6.08
C ALA A 152 -6.86 9.45 5.27
N LYS A 153 -6.19 10.54 4.88
CA LYS A 153 -4.89 10.47 4.19
C LYS A 153 -3.80 9.83 5.08
N SER A 154 -3.81 10.09 6.38
CA SER A 154 -2.85 9.48 7.33
C SER A 154 -3.11 7.98 7.46
N VAL A 155 -4.39 7.59 7.64
CA VAL A 155 -4.82 6.18 7.69
C VAL A 155 -4.30 5.41 6.48
N VAL A 156 -4.49 5.97 5.29
CA VAL A 156 -4.03 5.36 4.03
C VAL A 156 -2.51 5.19 4.01
N GLN A 157 -1.75 6.19 4.45
CA GLN A 157 -0.29 6.10 4.46
C GLN A 157 0.20 4.99 5.39
N GLU A 158 -0.41 4.86 6.57
CA GLU A 158 -0.13 3.78 7.51
C GLU A 158 -0.49 2.41 6.92
N LEU A 159 -1.66 2.27 6.29
CA LEU A 159 -2.07 1.04 5.60
C LEU A 159 -1.14 0.67 4.45
N GLN A 160 -0.71 1.65 3.64
CA GLN A 160 0.25 1.43 2.55
C GLN A 160 1.60 0.94 3.08
N GLN A 161 2.07 1.48 4.20
CA GLN A 161 3.28 1.01 4.86
C GLN A 161 3.11 -0.43 5.35
N LEU A 162 1.98 -0.74 5.99
CA LEU A 162 1.69 -2.10 6.46
C LEU A 162 1.64 -3.10 5.29
N VAL A 163 0.98 -2.77 4.19
CA VAL A 163 0.93 -3.59 2.96
C VAL A 163 2.33 -3.89 2.43
N ARG A 164 3.22 -2.90 2.35
CA ARG A 164 4.60 -3.08 1.87
C ARG A 164 5.46 -3.94 2.81
N MET A 165 5.16 -3.91 4.11
CA MET A 165 5.92 -4.67 5.10
C MET A 165 5.48 -6.14 5.17
N CYS A 166 4.25 -6.47 4.76
CA CYS A 166 3.70 -7.83 4.89
C CYS A 166 4.57 -8.94 4.28
N PRO A 167 5.07 -8.84 3.04
CA PRO A 167 5.94 -9.86 2.45
C PRO A 167 7.27 -10.06 3.20
N HIS A 168 7.68 -9.09 4.03
CA HIS A 168 8.92 -9.15 4.81
C HIS A 168 8.70 -9.56 6.26
N MET A 169 7.46 -9.49 6.75
CA MET A 169 7.09 -9.89 8.10
C MET A 169 6.80 -11.38 8.18
N THR A 170 6.24 -11.94 7.11
CA THR A 170 5.83 -13.35 7.03
C THR A 170 6.94 -14.20 6.40
N GLN A 171 7.09 -15.43 6.88
CA GLN A 171 8.09 -16.35 6.35
C GLN A 171 7.58 -17.10 5.12
N SER A 172 6.29 -17.46 5.12
CA SER A 172 5.62 -18.16 4.03
C SER A 172 4.96 -17.19 3.04
N PRO A 173 5.05 -17.44 1.71
CA PRO A 173 4.32 -16.66 0.71
C PRO A 173 2.80 -16.74 0.90
N ILE A 174 2.27 -17.88 1.36
CA ILE A 174 0.84 -18.03 1.64
C ILE A 174 0.45 -17.16 2.84
N ALA A 175 1.28 -17.11 3.87
CA ALA A 175 1.05 -16.25 5.02
C ALA A 175 1.06 -14.77 4.60
N ALA A 176 1.97 -14.37 3.71
CA ALA A 176 1.99 -13.02 3.14
C ALA A 176 0.70 -12.68 2.39
N ILE A 177 0.22 -13.60 1.53
CA ILE A 177 -1.03 -13.43 0.78
C ILE A 177 -2.21 -13.30 1.75
N ARG A 178 -2.32 -14.21 2.74
CA ARG A 178 -3.38 -14.15 3.75
C ARG A 178 -3.35 -12.85 4.54
N ALA A 179 -2.16 -12.36 4.90
CA ALA A 179 -1.99 -11.09 5.59
C ALA A 179 -2.48 -9.91 4.74
N LEU A 180 -2.12 -9.87 3.44
CA LEU A 180 -2.61 -8.86 2.51
C LEU A 180 -4.13 -8.90 2.35
N LEU A 181 -4.72 -10.11 2.25
CA LEU A 181 -6.17 -10.29 2.19
C LEU A 181 -6.86 -9.80 3.46
N SER A 182 -6.32 -10.14 4.64
CA SER A 182 -6.86 -9.67 5.93
C SER A 182 -6.83 -8.15 6.03
N ILE A 183 -5.75 -7.48 5.59
CA ILE A 183 -5.70 -6.00 5.57
C ILE A 183 -6.85 -5.43 4.74
N VAL A 184 -7.08 -5.97 3.53
CA VAL A 184 -8.16 -5.49 2.67
C VAL A 184 -9.53 -5.75 3.27
N GLN A 185 -9.72 -6.87 3.94
CA GLN A 185 -10.98 -7.19 4.63
C GLN A 185 -11.29 -6.19 5.74
N GLU A 186 -10.32 -5.85 6.59
CA GLU A 186 -10.48 -4.81 7.61
C GLU A 186 -10.75 -3.43 6.97
N CYS A 187 -10.12 -3.13 5.83
CA CYS A 187 -10.43 -1.90 5.09
C CYS A 187 -11.85 -1.89 4.53
N PHE A 188 -12.43 -3.05 4.20
CA PHE A 188 -13.82 -3.16 3.78
C PHE A 188 -14.82 -3.06 4.92
N THR A 189 -14.43 -3.27 6.18
CA THR A 189 -15.29 -3.09 7.35
C THR A 189 -15.28 -1.65 7.87
N ALA A 190 -14.28 -0.85 7.49
CA ALA A 190 -14.17 0.57 7.83
C ALA A 190 -15.42 1.40 7.45
N PRO A 191 -15.68 2.55 8.11
CA PRO A 191 -16.78 3.46 7.78
C PRO A 191 -16.80 3.86 6.30
N PRO A 192 -17.98 4.12 5.70
CA PRO A 192 -18.11 4.30 4.26
C PRO A 192 -17.28 5.47 3.71
N GLU A 193 -17.14 6.57 4.46
CA GLU A 193 -16.34 7.73 4.08
C GLU A 193 -14.84 7.39 4.03
N VAL A 194 -14.34 6.72 5.07
CA VAL A 194 -12.95 6.27 5.17
C VAL A 194 -12.66 5.24 4.08
N ARG A 195 -13.56 4.27 3.90
CA ARG A 195 -13.48 3.24 2.85
C ARG A 195 -13.45 3.85 1.45
N GLN A 196 -14.29 4.85 1.19
CA GLN A 196 -14.27 5.58 -0.07
C GLN A 196 -12.92 6.27 -0.26
N HIS A 197 -12.36 6.90 0.77
CA HIS A 197 -11.03 7.49 0.66
C HIS A 197 -9.94 6.45 0.37
N ILE A 198 -9.96 5.31 1.09
CA ILE A 198 -8.99 4.21 0.95
C ILE A 198 -9.00 3.60 -0.46
N PHE A 199 -10.16 3.26 -1.01
CA PHE A 199 -10.21 2.54 -2.28
C PHE A 199 -10.37 3.46 -3.49
N TYR A 200 -11.16 4.53 -3.37
CA TYR A 200 -11.46 5.39 -4.51
C TYR A 200 -10.42 6.49 -4.70
N GLN A 201 -10.01 7.19 -3.62
CA GLN A 201 -9.11 8.33 -3.73
C GLN A 201 -7.64 7.92 -3.73
N SER A 202 -7.22 7.10 -2.76
CA SER A 202 -5.82 6.70 -2.64
C SER A 202 -5.44 5.44 -3.42
N LYS A 203 -6.43 4.75 -3.98
CA LYS A 203 -6.25 3.58 -4.84
C LYS A 203 -5.48 2.45 -4.14
N LEU A 204 -5.70 2.23 -2.83
CA LEU A 204 -5.03 1.16 -2.08
C LEU A 204 -5.24 -0.22 -2.72
N GLY A 205 -6.43 -0.46 -3.30
CA GLY A 205 -6.73 -1.71 -4.00
C GLY A 205 -5.73 -2.06 -5.12
N ARG A 206 -5.23 -1.06 -5.86
CA ARG A 206 -4.21 -1.27 -6.90
C ARG A 206 -2.89 -1.73 -6.28
N TRP A 207 -2.48 -1.09 -5.19
CA TRP A 207 -1.24 -1.42 -4.47
C TRP A 207 -1.27 -2.86 -3.98
N VAL A 208 -2.36 -3.27 -3.35
CA VAL A 208 -2.48 -4.64 -2.83
C VAL A 208 -2.42 -5.68 -3.94
N VAL A 209 -3.09 -5.46 -5.07
CA VAL A 209 -3.04 -6.40 -6.21
C VAL A 209 -1.63 -6.53 -6.77
N LEU A 210 -0.90 -5.43 -6.90
CA LEU A 210 0.47 -5.46 -7.39
C LEU A 210 1.39 -6.21 -6.43
N GLU A 211 1.23 -6.03 -5.12
CA GLU A 211 1.97 -6.81 -4.11
C GLU A 211 1.59 -8.29 -4.11
N LEU A 212 0.30 -8.62 -4.20
CA LEU A 212 -0.16 -10.00 -4.35
C LEU A 212 0.47 -10.68 -5.58
N ALA A 213 0.47 -9.98 -6.72
CA ALA A 213 1.11 -10.47 -7.94
C ALA A 213 2.63 -10.65 -7.76
N ALA A 214 3.29 -9.75 -7.02
CA ALA A 214 4.72 -9.83 -6.75
C ALA A 214 5.04 -11.06 -5.88
N VAL A 215 4.31 -11.25 -4.77
CA VAL A 215 4.47 -12.40 -3.86
C VAL A 215 4.26 -13.72 -4.60
N LEU A 216 3.22 -13.83 -5.42
CA LEU A 216 2.94 -15.04 -6.19
C LEU A 216 4.01 -15.34 -7.26
N LYS A 217 4.65 -14.31 -7.82
CA LYS A 217 5.67 -14.49 -8.87
C LYS A 217 7.08 -14.74 -8.30
N SER A 218 7.37 -14.26 -7.09
CA SER A 218 8.72 -14.31 -6.52
C SER A 218 9.05 -15.60 -5.79
N ASN A 219 8.04 -16.37 -5.39
CA ASN A 219 8.22 -17.53 -4.53
C ASN A 219 7.95 -18.83 -5.29
N ASP A 220 8.67 -19.88 -4.94
CA ASP A 220 8.39 -21.23 -5.42
C ASP A 220 7.03 -21.69 -4.86
N PRO A 221 6.27 -22.51 -5.59
CA PRO A 221 4.99 -23.01 -5.12
C PRO A 221 5.15 -23.79 -3.81
N PRO A 222 4.25 -23.61 -2.83
CA PRO A 222 4.34 -24.26 -1.54
C PRO A 222 4.25 -25.76 -1.76
N THR A 223 5.26 -26.50 -1.30
CA THR A 223 5.29 -27.95 -1.43
C THR A 223 4.19 -28.63 -0.61
N ASP A 224 3.59 -27.90 0.35
CA ASP A 224 2.58 -28.44 1.24
C ASP A 224 1.19 -28.53 0.59
N ARG A 225 0.86 -29.76 0.19
CA ARG A 225 -0.38 -30.15 -0.49
C ARG A 225 -1.62 -30.06 0.40
N ASP A 226 -1.47 -29.98 1.72
CA ASP A 226 -2.61 -29.91 2.64
C ASP A 226 -3.16 -28.48 2.80
N THR A 227 -2.62 -27.51 2.05
CA THR A 227 -3.14 -26.13 2.09
C THR A 227 -4.52 -26.06 1.44
N ASP A 228 -5.54 -25.87 2.28
CA ASP A 228 -6.93 -25.61 1.89
C ASP A 228 -7.06 -24.52 0.82
N MET A 229 -7.74 -24.83 -0.29
CA MET A 229 -8.02 -23.93 -1.42
C MET A 229 -8.92 -22.75 -1.04
N ALA A 230 -9.51 -22.73 0.15
CA ALA A 230 -10.37 -21.65 0.64
C ALA A 230 -9.75 -20.25 0.54
N TRP A 231 -8.41 -20.11 0.55
CA TRP A 231 -7.76 -18.80 0.39
C TRP A 231 -7.84 -18.26 -1.04
N ILE A 232 -7.96 -19.13 -2.06
CA ILE A 232 -8.14 -18.71 -3.46
C ILE A 232 -9.55 -18.15 -3.66
N ASP A 233 -10.57 -18.82 -3.11
CA ASP A 233 -11.95 -18.32 -3.14
C ASP A 233 -12.06 -16.95 -2.46
N GLN A 234 -11.36 -16.80 -1.33
CA GLN A 234 -11.26 -15.52 -0.62
C GLN A 234 -10.55 -14.45 -1.47
N LEU A 235 -9.47 -14.81 -2.15
CA LEU A 235 -8.75 -13.92 -3.06
C LEU A 235 -9.65 -13.47 -4.21
N GLU A 236 -10.45 -14.38 -4.79
CA GLU A 236 -11.40 -14.07 -5.86
C GLU A 236 -12.48 -13.08 -5.37
N ASP A 237 -13.12 -13.33 -4.23
CA ASP A 237 -14.11 -12.39 -3.65
C ASP A 237 -13.50 -11.00 -3.42
N VAL A 238 -12.32 -10.96 -2.79
CA VAL A 238 -11.62 -9.71 -2.50
C VAL A 238 -11.27 -8.96 -3.79
N CYS A 239 -10.71 -9.63 -4.79
CA CYS A 239 -10.36 -9.02 -6.07
C CYS A 239 -11.60 -8.53 -6.82
N ALA A 240 -12.68 -9.31 -6.84
CA ALA A 240 -13.95 -8.90 -7.45
C ALA A 240 -14.54 -7.66 -6.77
N ARG A 241 -14.45 -7.57 -5.44
CA ARG A 241 -14.89 -6.40 -4.68
C ARG A 241 -14.01 -5.19 -4.93
N LEU A 242 -12.68 -5.34 -4.90
CA LEU A 242 -11.75 -4.25 -5.21
C LEU A 242 -11.99 -3.70 -6.62
N ALA A 243 -12.21 -4.58 -7.60
CA ALA A 243 -12.54 -4.18 -8.97
C ALA A 243 -13.79 -3.31 -9.03
N ARG A 244 -14.79 -3.52 -8.17
CA ARG A 244 -16.01 -2.69 -8.10
C ARG A 244 -15.73 -1.29 -7.55
N TYR A 245 -14.80 -1.16 -6.59
CA TYR A 245 -14.42 0.16 -6.03
C TYR A 245 -13.52 0.98 -6.96
N ASP A 246 -12.82 0.33 -7.89
CA ASP A 246 -11.87 1.00 -8.77
C ASP A 246 -12.27 0.95 -10.25
N THR A 247 -13.36 1.64 -10.57
CA THR A 247 -13.88 1.73 -11.94
C THR A 247 -12.98 2.50 -12.90
N THR A 248 -12.05 3.30 -12.38
CA THR A 248 -11.19 4.19 -13.17
C THR A 248 -9.82 3.62 -13.46
N TRP A 249 -9.54 2.37 -13.07
CA TRP A 249 -8.26 1.74 -13.42
C TRP A 249 -8.35 1.15 -14.82
N GLU A 250 -7.37 1.46 -15.67
CA GLU A 250 -7.31 0.92 -17.04
C GLU A 250 -6.90 -0.57 -17.06
N TYR A 251 -6.18 -1.02 -16.03
CA TYR A 251 -5.71 -2.40 -15.88
C TYR A 251 -6.61 -3.22 -14.93
N ARG A 252 -7.94 -3.04 -14.98
CA ARG A 252 -8.87 -3.79 -14.11
C ARG A 252 -8.79 -5.31 -14.28
N GLN A 253 -8.32 -5.79 -15.43
CA GLN A 253 -8.04 -7.21 -15.65
C GLN A 253 -6.99 -7.77 -14.67
N GLU A 254 -6.12 -6.93 -14.09
CA GLU A 254 -5.11 -7.39 -13.12
C GLU A 254 -5.73 -8.00 -11.86
N TYR A 255 -6.94 -7.58 -11.47
CA TYR A 255 -7.69 -8.22 -10.39
C TYR A 255 -7.97 -9.70 -10.69
N ALA A 256 -8.36 -10.02 -11.93
CA ALA A 256 -8.60 -11.39 -12.36
C ALA A 256 -7.29 -12.15 -12.61
N ASN A 257 -6.29 -11.49 -13.21
CA ASN A 257 -4.99 -12.09 -13.49
C ASN A 257 -4.31 -12.63 -12.22
N VAL A 258 -4.43 -11.92 -11.09
CA VAL A 258 -3.85 -12.38 -9.81
C VAL A 258 -4.49 -13.69 -9.34
N VAL A 259 -5.80 -13.85 -9.51
CA VAL A 259 -6.51 -15.11 -9.22
C VAL A 259 -6.02 -16.21 -10.15
N GLU A 260 -5.91 -15.95 -11.46
CA GLU A 260 -5.38 -16.92 -12.43
C GLU A 260 -3.91 -17.33 -12.16
N ILE A 261 -3.10 -16.41 -11.63
CA ILE A 261 -1.73 -16.73 -11.20
C ILE A 261 -1.80 -17.66 -9.98
N ALA A 262 -2.63 -17.35 -8.98
CA ALA A 262 -2.81 -18.17 -7.78
C ALA A 262 -3.31 -19.59 -8.10
N GLU A 263 -4.27 -19.73 -8.99
CA GLU A 263 -4.76 -21.05 -9.42
C GLU A 263 -3.69 -21.88 -10.12
N ARG A 264 -2.90 -21.28 -11.00
CA ARG A 264 -1.79 -21.95 -11.68
C ARG A 264 -0.70 -22.36 -10.70
N TYR A 265 -0.40 -21.46 -9.77
CA TYR A 265 0.56 -21.69 -8.70
C TYR A 265 0.18 -22.91 -7.86
N TYR A 266 -1.12 -23.18 -7.66
CA TYR A 266 -1.59 -24.39 -7.01
C TYR A 266 -1.55 -25.64 -7.91
N LYS A 267 -2.06 -25.55 -9.16
CA LYS A 267 -2.14 -26.71 -10.08
C LYS A 267 -0.77 -27.33 -10.42
N VAL A 268 0.28 -26.52 -10.48
CA VAL A 268 1.66 -27.01 -10.73
C VAL A 268 2.11 -28.03 -9.67
N ASN A 269 1.53 -27.99 -8.46
CA ASN A 269 1.87 -28.92 -7.40
C ASN A 269 1.08 -30.25 -7.44
N ASP A 270 0.05 -30.37 -8.29
CA ASP A 270 -0.77 -31.58 -8.39
C ASP A 270 -0.17 -32.63 -9.34
N GLU A 271 0.61 -32.20 -10.34
CA GLU A 271 1.32 -33.06 -11.30
C GLU A 271 2.59 -33.71 -10.71
#